data_AF-A0A938DJC5-F1
#
_entry.id   AF-A0A938DJC5-F1
#
_cell.length_a   1.000
_cell.length_b   1.000
_cell.length_c   1.000
_cell.angle_alpha   90.00
_cell.angle_beta   90.00
_cell.angle_gamma   90.00
#
_symmetry.space_group_name_H-M   'P 1'
#
loop_
_entity.id
_entity.type
_entity.pdbx_description
1 polymer ?
#
loop_
_entity_poly.entity_id
_entity_poly.type
_entity_poly.pdbx_seq_one_letter_code
_entity_poly.pdbx_strand_id
1 'polypeptide(L)'
;LLATGWMHNRVRMIVASFLVKDLHLPWQWGAKYFMQHLVDGDIASNNHGWQWTAGTGTDAAPYFRIFNPAMQAEKFDPNGVYVRAWLPALASVPDKFVHTPSESPGGVPNGYVAPIVDHGEERDEALRRYKLVTGK
;
A
#
# COMPACT_ATOMS: atom_id res chain seq x y z
N LEU A 1 12.49 -2.82 -0.86
CA LEU A 1 12.28 -4.30 -0.82
C LEU A 1 13.24 -4.99 -1.76
N LEU A 2 12.98 -5.05 -3.07
CA LEU A 2 13.82 -5.87 -3.98
C LEU A 2 15.28 -5.41 -4.05
N ALA A 3 15.52 -4.10 -4.08
CA ALA A 3 16.88 -3.55 -4.21
C ALA A 3 17.73 -3.70 -2.93
N THR A 4 17.10 -3.76 -1.74
CA THR A 4 17.82 -3.64 -0.45
C THR A 4 17.51 -4.74 0.54
N GLY A 5 16.54 -5.59 0.23
CA GLY A 5 15.95 -6.54 1.16
C GLY A 5 15.26 -5.90 2.38
N TRP A 6 15.02 -4.58 2.38
CA TRP A 6 14.40 -3.88 3.50
C TRP A 6 13.25 -2.98 3.03
N MET A 7 12.29 -2.74 3.92
CA MET A 7 11.18 -1.81 3.70
C MET A 7 10.83 -1.11 5.00
N HIS A 8 10.71 0.22 4.98
CA HIS A 8 10.30 0.99 6.15
C HIS A 8 8.91 0.53 6.65
N ASN A 9 8.72 0.44 7.97
CA ASN A 9 7.51 -0.14 8.56
C ASN A 9 6.22 0.55 8.07
N ARG A 10 6.22 1.88 7.93
CA ARG A 10 5.07 2.61 7.37
C ARG A 10 4.72 2.15 5.95
N VAL A 11 5.73 1.91 5.12
CA VAL A 11 5.54 1.45 3.74
C VAL A 11 5.04 0.01 3.72
N ARG A 12 5.53 -0.86 4.63
CA ARG A 12 4.99 -2.22 4.83
C ARG A 12 3.49 -2.19 5.09
N MET A 13 3.04 -1.32 6.00
CA MET A 13 1.62 -1.14 6.32
C MET A 13 0.79 -0.67 5.11
N ILE A 14 1.32 0.27 4.31
CA ILE A 14 0.63 0.82 3.13
C ILE A 14 0.47 -0.26 2.06
N VAL A 15 1.55 -0.95 1.67
CA VAL A 15 1.49 -1.97 0.61
C VAL A 15 0.70 -3.20 1.04
N ALA A 16 0.72 -3.54 2.33
CA ALA A 16 -0.12 -4.62 2.87
C ALA A 16 -1.61 -4.24 2.82
N SER A 17 -1.95 -3.00 3.17
CA SER A 17 -3.33 -2.51 3.07
C SER A 17 -3.79 -2.51 1.63
N PHE A 18 -2.96 -2.02 0.71
CA PHE A 18 -3.26 -2.02 -0.72
C PHE A 18 -3.53 -3.44 -1.24
N LEU A 19 -2.68 -4.41 -0.93
CA LEU A 19 -2.88 -5.81 -1.35
C LEU A 19 -4.21 -6.39 -0.84
N VAL A 20 -4.54 -6.17 0.43
CA VAL A 20 -5.68 -6.83 1.07
C VAL A 20 -6.99 -6.07 0.85
N LYS A 21 -6.95 -4.74 0.85
CA LYS A 21 -8.15 -3.89 0.90
C LYS A 21 -8.45 -3.19 -0.41
N ASP A 22 -7.46 -2.94 -1.25
CA ASP A 22 -7.66 -2.35 -2.57
C ASP A 22 -7.66 -3.43 -3.66
N LEU A 23 -6.81 -4.45 -3.56
CA LEU A 23 -6.78 -5.56 -4.54
C LEU A 23 -7.59 -6.79 -4.10
N HIS A 24 -8.07 -6.79 -2.86
CA HIS A 24 -8.84 -7.89 -2.26
C HIS A 24 -8.16 -9.27 -2.35
N LEU A 25 -6.84 -9.30 -2.27
CA LEU A 25 -6.05 -10.54 -2.36
C LEU A 25 -5.78 -11.15 -0.99
N PRO A 26 -5.55 -12.48 -0.90
CA PRO A 26 -5.20 -13.14 0.34
C PRO A 26 -3.91 -12.59 0.94
N TRP A 27 -3.94 -12.18 2.21
CA TRP A 27 -2.79 -11.59 2.90
C TRP A 27 -1.58 -12.55 2.96
N GLN A 28 -1.82 -13.86 2.93
CA GLN A 28 -0.79 -14.89 2.96
C GLN A 28 0.15 -14.81 1.75
N TRP A 29 -0.34 -14.30 0.60
CA TRP A 29 0.48 -14.12 -0.59
C TRP A 29 1.52 -13.04 -0.35
N GLY A 30 1.10 -11.91 0.24
CA GLY A 30 1.99 -10.85 0.67
C GLY A 30 2.97 -11.31 1.75
N ALA A 31 2.50 -12.07 2.74
CA ALA A 31 3.34 -12.62 3.79
C ALA A 31 4.45 -13.52 3.23
N LYS A 32 4.11 -14.42 2.30
CA LYS A 32 5.09 -15.28 1.60
C LYS A 32 6.09 -14.45 0.82
N TYR A 33 5.63 -13.44 0.07
CA TYR A 33 6.50 -12.56 -0.71
C TYR A 33 7.46 -11.77 0.17
N PHE A 34 6.99 -11.28 1.32
CA PHE A 34 7.83 -10.59 2.30
C PHE A 34 8.89 -11.51 2.89
N MET A 35 8.53 -12.74 3.29
CA MET A 35 9.50 -13.72 3.82
C MET A 35 10.60 -14.09 2.83
N GLN A 36 10.33 -14.03 1.52
CA GLN A 36 11.32 -14.34 0.48
C GLN A 36 12.34 -13.22 0.26
N HIS A 37 12.00 -11.97 0.58
CA HIS A 37 12.79 -10.81 0.19
C HIS A 37 13.30 -9.96 1.35
N LEU A 38 12.67 -10.05 2.53
CA LEU A 38 13.08 -9.27 3.68
C LEU A 38 14.29 -9.90 4.37
N VAL A 39 15.38 -9.14 4.52
CA VAL A 39 16.55 -9.54 5.31
C VAL A 39 16.23 -9.65 6.80
N ASP A 40 15.19 -8.94 7.25
CA ASP A 40 14.63 -9.01 8.61
C ASP A 40 13.38 -9.90 8.68
N GLY A 41 13.24 -10.85 7.74
CA GLY A 41 12.12 -11.78 7.69
C GLY A 41 12.06 -12.68 8.92
N ASP A 42 11.07 -12.46 9.78
CA ASP A 42 10.73 -13.29 10.94
C ASP A 42 9.26 -13.73 10.84
N ILE A 43 8.99 -15.01 11.09
CA ILE A 43 7.65 -15.58 10.93
C ILE A 43 6.64 -14.90 11.86
N ALA A 44 7.01 -14.66 13.12
CA ALA A 44 6.09 -14.08 14.09
C ALA A 44 5.75 -12.63 13.74
N SER A 45 6.77 -11.81 13.52
CA SER A 45 6.64 -10.39 13.20
C SER A 45 5.93 -10.18 11.86
N ASN A 46 6.30 -10.96 10.83
CA ASN A 46 5.70 -10.86 9.51
C ASN A 46 4.22 -11.28 9.54
N ASN A 47 3.90 -12.45 10.11
CA ASN A 47 2.51 -12.91 10.16
C ASN A 47 1.64 -11.98 11.01
N HIS A 48 2.17 -11.46 12.13
CA HIS A 48 1.43 -10.53 12.97
C HIS A 48 1.17 -9.20 12.23
N GLY A 49 2.17 -8.65 11.53
CA GLY A 49 1.98 -7.44 10.72
C GLY A 49 0.93 -7.61 9.62
N TRP A 50 0.96 -8.72 8.89
CA TRP A 50 -0.04 -9.00 7.84
C TRP A 50 -1.44 -9.22 8.40
N GLN A 51 -1.57 -9.98 9.49
CA GLN A 51 -2.85 -10.19 10.18
C GLN A 51 -3.42 -8.86 10.69
N TRP A 52 -2.59 -8.03 11.33
CA TRP A 52 -2.96 -6.72 11.84
C TRP A 52 -3.53 -5.83 10.74
N THR A 53 -2.87 -5.77 9.57
CA THR A 53 -3.35 -4.98 8.43
C THR A 53 -4.63 -5.56 7.83
N ALA A 54 -4.73 -6.89 7.74
CA ALA A 54 -5.91 -7.59 7.23
C ALA A 54 -7.13 -7.52 8.17
N GLY A 55 -6.99 -6.97 9.38
CA GLY A 55 -8.07 -6.93 10.37
C GLY A 55 -8.41 -8.30 10.94
N THR A 56 -7.42 -9.20 11.00
CA THR A 56 -7.54 -10.56 11.54
C THR A 56 -6.51 -10.80 12.63
N GLY A 57 -6.72 -11.78 13.49
CA GLY A 57 -5.79 -12.08 14.57
C GLY A 57 -5.92 -11.16 15.78
N THR A 58 -4.90 -11.16 16.63
CA THR A 58 -4.91 -10.46 17.92
C THR A 58 -4.62 -8.96 17.75
N ASP A 59 -5.48 -8.11 18.34
CA ASP A 59 -5.36 -6.64 18.36
C ASP A 59 -5.17 -5.99 16.97
N ALA A 60 -5.86 -6.55 15.97
CA ALA A 60 -5.76 -6.10 14.60
C ALA A 60 -6.39 -4.72 14.39
N ALA A 61 -5.90 -3.98 13.40
CA ALA A 61 -6.59 -2.77 12.96
C ALA A 61 -8.02 -3.12 12.53
N PRO A 62 -9.04 -2.32 12.91
CA PRO A 62 -10.39 -2.56 12.44
C PRO A 62 -10.44 -2.67 10.92
N TYR A 63 -11.15 -3.66 10.37
CA TYR A 63 -11.13 -3.95 8.93
C TYR A 63 -11.49 -2.71 8.08
N PHE A 64 -12.50 -1.95 8.51
CA PHE A 64 -12.95 -0.71 7.86
C PHE A 64 -11.90 0.42 7.82
N ARG A 65 -10.75 0.27 8.51
CA ARG A 65 -9.60 1.17 8.39
C ARG A 65 -8.80 0.84 7.12
N ILE A 66 -9.21 1.42 6.01
CA ILE A 66 -8.58 1.26 4.69
C ILE A 66 -7.62 2.43 4.47
N PHE A 67 -6.34 2.16 4.17
CA PHE A 67 -5.37 3.22 3.93
C PHE A 67 -5.45 3.71 2.49
N ASN A 68 -5.70 5.01 2.30
CA ASN A 68 -5.50 5.68 1.02
C ASN A 68 -3.99 5.87 0.78
N PRO A 69 -3.37 5.24 -0.25
CA PRO A 69 -1.94 5.32 -0.48
C PRO A 69 -1.46 6.76 -0.74
N ALA A 70 -2.20 7.56 -1.51
CA ALA A 70 -1.85 8.94 -1.83
C ALA A 70 -1.84 9.81 -0.56
N MET A 71 -2.89 9.74 0.27
CA MET A 71 -2.93 10.49 1.53
C MET A 71 -1.85 10.04 2.53
N GLN A 72 -1.50 8.76 2.55
CA GLN A 72 -0.38 8.29 3.38
C GLN A 72 0.95 8.85 2.86
N ALA A 73 1.15 8.87 1.54
CA ALA A 73 2.38 9.36 0.93
C ALA A 73 2.54 10.88 1.14
N GLU A 74 1.49 11.68 0.94
CA GLU A 74 1.49 13.11 1.26
C GLU A 74 1.85 13.39 2.73
N LYS A 75 1.36 12.56 3.64
CA LYS A 75 1.61 12.72 5.07
C LYS A 75 3.05 12.36 5.48
N PHE A 76 3.61 11.30 4.91
CA PHE A 76 4.88 10.72 5.37
C PHE A 76 6.07 11.00 4.44
N ASP A 77 5.82 11.49 3.23
CA ASP A 77 6.81 11.88 2.22
C ASP A 77 6.33 13.14 1.46
N PRO A 78 6.05 14.28 2.13
CA PRO A 78 5.35 15.43 1.53
C PRO A 78 6.00 16.00 0.27
N ASN A 79 7.32 15.86 0.13
CA ASN A 79 8.08 16.36 -1.03
C ASN A 79 8.46 15.25 -2.03
N GLY A 80 7.97 14.03 -1.82
CA GLY A 80 8.26 12.89 -2.69
C GLY A 80 9.71 12.41 -2.67
N VAL A 81 10.48 12.72 -1.62
CA VAL A 81 11.91 12.35 -1.53
C VAL A 81 12.08 10.84 -1.56
N TYR A 82 11.26 10.13 -0.78
CA TYR A 82 11.28 8.66 -0.76
C TYR A 82 10.86 8.10 -2.12
N VAL A 83 9.75 8.58 -2.68
CA VAL A 83 9.21 8.09 -3.95
C VAL A 83 10.21 8.30 -5.10
N ARG A 84 10.80 9.49 -5.23
CA ARG A 84 11.78 9.82 -6.28
C ARG A 84 13.06 8.99 -6.19
N ALA A 85 13.47 8.62 -4.97
CA ALA A 85 14.65 7.77 -4.77
C ALA A 85 14.44 6.34 -5.32
N TRP A 86 13.20 5.85 -5.32
CA TRP A 86 12.88 4.50 -5.79
C TRP A 86 12.28 4.45 -7.20
N LEU A 87 11.70 5.56 -7.68
CA LEU A 87 11.00 5.64 -8.95
C LEU A 87 11.58 6.80 -9.79
N PRO A 88 12.66 6.55 -10.55
CA PRO A 88 13.32 7.58 -11.36
C PRO A 88 12.40 8.26 -12.39
N ALA A 89 11.38 7.55 -12.89
CA ALA A 89 10.36 8.11 -13.77
C ALA A 89 9.58 9.29 -13.15
N LEU A 90 9.57 9.39 -11.82
CA LEU A 90 8.91 10.47 -11.08
C LEU A 90 9.88 11.59 -10.68
N ALA A 91 11.18 11.51 -11.01
CA ALA A 91 12.21 12.43 -10.52
C ALA A 91 11.91 13.91 -10.85
N SER A 92 11.33 14.20 -12.02
CA SER A 92 11.02 15.56 -12.48
C SER A 92 9.55 15.98 -12.27
N VAL A 93 8.70 15.11 -11.71
CA VAL A 93 7.29 15.43 -11.47
C VAL A 93 7.19 16.52 -10.40
N PRO A 94 6.40 17.60 -10.54
CA PRO A 94 6.27 18.59 -9.47
C PRO A 94 5.73 17.99 -8.17
N ASP A 95 6.14 18.49 -7.01
CA ASP A 95 5.76 17.94 -5.69
C ASP A 95 4.24 17.78 -5.53
N LYS A 96 3.46 18.72 -6.08
CA LYS A 96 2.00 18.67 -6.10
C LYS A 96 1.43 17.38 -6.72
N PHE A 97 2.12 16.77 -7.67
CA PHE A 97 1.64 15.62 -8.43
C PHE A 97 2.46 14.35 -8.15
N VAL A 98 3.48 14.39 -7.30
CA VAL A 98 4.40 13.24 -7.12
C VAL A 98 3.70 12.00 -6.56
N HIS A 99 2.63 12.19 -5.77
CA HIS A 99 1.82 11.12 -5.19
C HIS A 99 0.55 10.80 -5.98
N THR A 100 0.19 11.66 -6.94
CA THR A 100 -0.92 11.46 -7.90
C THR A 100 -0.46 11.77 -9.34
N PRO A 101 0.56 11.06 -9.86
CA PRO A 101 1.22 11.46 -11.11
C PRO A 101 0.31 11.44 -12.34
N SER A 102 -0.78 10.65 -12.33
CA SER A 102 -1.81 10.64 -13.38
C SER A 102 -2.61 11.94 -13.47
N GLU A 103 -2.65 12.75 -12.40
CA GLU A 103 -3.36 14.04 -12.35
C GLU A 103 -2.48 15.21 -12.83
N SER A 104 -1.23 14.93 -13.20
CA SER A 104 -0.34 15.90 -13.83
C SER A 104 -0.96 16.43 -15.14
N PRO A 105 -0.78 17.72 -15.49
CA PRO A 105 -1.24 18.26 -16.78
C PRO A 105 -0.70 17.52 -18.00
N GLY A 106 0.47 16.88 -17.87
CA GLY A 106 1.07 16.04 -18.92
C GLY A 106 0.58 14.59 -18.95
N GLY A 107 -0.37 14.23 -18.09
CA GLY A 107 -0.80 12.85 -17.87
C GLY A 107 0.26 12.01 -17.15
N VAL A 108 0.16 10.69 -17.32
CA VAL A 108 1.09 9.72 -16.70
C VAL A 108 2.52 9.96 -17.21
N PRO A 109 3.51 10.16 -16.32
CA PRO A 109 4.91 10.34 -16.70
C PRO A 109 5.46 9.17 -17.53
N ASN A 110 6.36 9.45 -18.47
CA ASN A 110 7.00 8.41 -19.27
C ASN A 110 7.77 7.41 -18.38
N GLY A 111 7.60 6.11 -18.63
CA GLY A 111 8.17 5.05 -17.79
C GLY A 111 7.43 4.81 -16.47
N TYR A 112 6.28 5.45 -16.26
CA TYR A 112 5.36 5.17 -15.15
C TYR A 112 4.01 4.65 -15.69
N VAL A 113 3.23 4.01 -14.84
CA VAL A 113 1.95 3.41 -15.21
C VAL A 113 0.78 4.14 -14.55
N ALA A 114 -0.38 4.12 -15.21
CA ALA A 114 -1.63 4.57 -14.61
C ALA A 114 -1.99 3.66 -13.40
N PRO A 115 -2.78 4.17 -12.43
CA PRO A 115 -3.31 3.35 -11.34
C PRO A 115 -4.03 2.11 -11.88
N ILE A 116 -3.78 0.96 -11.26
CA ILE A 116 -4.42 -0.32 -11.65
C ILE A 116 -5.85 -0.47 -11.12
N VAL A 117 -6.23 0.34 -10.13
CA VAL A 117 -7.55 0.40 -9.51
C VAL A 117 -7.85 1.84 -9.07
N ASP A 118 -9.13 2.19 -8.93
CA ASP A 118 -9.56 3.41 -8.26
C ASP A 118 -9.72 3.16 -6.75
N HIS A 119 -9.01 3.92 -5.92
CA HIS A 119 -9.03 3.71 -4.48
C HIS A 119 -10.42 3.94 -3.85
N GLY A 120 -11.18 4.91 -4.37
CA GLY A 120 -12.52 5.22 -3.85
C GLY A 120 -13.47 4.05 -4.09
N GLU A 121 -13.47 3.50 -5.31
CA GLU A 121 -14.26 2.33 -5.68
C GLU A 121 -13.89 1.09 -4.85
N GLU A 122 -12.60 0.77 -4.76
CA GLU A 122 -12.16 -0.42 -4.01
C GLU A 122 -12.37 -0.29 -2.50
N ARG A 123 -12.28 0.94 -1.97
CA ARG A 123 -12.63 1.21 -0.56
C ARG A 123 -14.10 0.88 -0.30
N ASP A 124 -14.99 1.30 -1.19
CA ASP A 124 -16.43 1.05 -1.03
C ASP A 124 -16.74 -0.45 -1.21
N GLU A 125 -16.08 -1.14 -2.13
CA GLU A 125 -16.17 -2.59 -2.29
C GLU A 125 -15.67 -3.36 -1.05
N ALA A 126 -14.53 -2.95 -0.47
CA ALA A 126 -14.02 -3.52 0.77
C ALA A 126 -15.05 -3.44 1.91
N LEU A 127 -15.65 -2.26 2.08
CA LEU A 127 -16.66 -2.02 3.12
C LEU A 127 -17.94 -2.81 2.85
N ARG A 128 -18.36 -2.91 1.59
CA ARG A 128 -19.51 -3.73 1.19
C ARG A 128 -19.29 -5.21 1.52
N ARG A 129 -18.13 -5.78 1.16
CA ARG A 129 -17.77 -7.18 1.50
C ARG A 129 -17.74 -7.40 3.01
N TYR A 130 -17.16 -6.46 3.76
CA TYR A 130 -17.10 -6.54 5.21
C TYR A 130 -18.48 -6.55 5.86
N LYS A 131 -19.40 -5.70 5.37
CA LYS A 131 -20.80 -5.68 5.82
C LYS A 131 -21.51 -7.01 5.56
N LEU A 132 -21.27 -7.64 4.41
CA LEU A 132 -21.85 -8.96 4.09
C LEU A 132 -21.41 -10.06 5.04
N VAL A 133 -20.14 -10.04 5.48
CA VAL A 133 -19.61 -11.07 6.39
C VAL A 133 -19.97 -10.81 7.85
N THR A 134 -20.07 -9.55 8.26
CA THR A 134 -20.34 -9.20 9.66
C THR A 134 -21.83 -9.02 9.98
N GLY A 135 -22.69 -8.87 8.97
CA GLY A 135 -24.13 -8.62 9.15
C GLY A 135 -24.46 -7.27 9.80
N LYS A 136 -23.46 -6.38 9.93
CA LYS A 136 -23.57 -5.01 10.43
C LYS A 136 -23.35 -4.04 9.27
#